data_AF-A0A7C8ICU0-F1
#
_entry.id   AF-A0A7C8ICU0-F1
#
_cell.length_a   1.000
_cell.length_b   1.000
_cell.length_c   1.000
_cell.angle_alpha   90.00
_cell.angle_beta   90.00
_cell.angle_gamma   90.00
#
_symmetry.space_group_name_H-M   'P 1'
#
loop_
_entity.id
_entity.type
_entity.pdbx_description
1 polymer ?
#
loop_
_entity_poly.entity_id
_entity_poly.type
_entity_poly.pdbx_seq_one_letter_code
_entity_poly.pdbx_strand_id
1 'polypeptide(L)'
;MFAMVRGRKRYRKGLGVRHRIGPKPCLPMQVTLLFKPHRQCQVSEGEGHRSLKEKVAHPFPDLREKLKGTHLHDVKVKAVHTTHKIGKFHNLINKNHRHDEDHEKETDEKRSRIRENHRFDSFAPERNGNMVKWYVDGRDYFWAVSEALEHAKETIYIEDWWLSPELFLRRPPFYNQEWRLDQILKRKAEAGVKIFIIVYKEVASALTCNSQHTKKAIMGLIPEGKPGNENIKLMRHPDHNVLENASDMTFYWAHHEKILVVDYEVAFIGGLDLCYGRWDEKQHPLADVHPSGIQNEIFPGQDFNNNRIMDFHSVEDWKSNQLNKAEYGRMPWHDVSMGIIGPCVYDIAEHFVLRWNFCKRDKQTCQQSVRIDRLIGRID
;
A
#
# COMPACT_ATOMS: atom_id res chain seq x y z
N MET A 1 -25.36 -14.74 4.89
CA MET A 1 -24.72 -14.00 5.99
C MET A 1 -25.07 -14.70 7.30
N PHE A 2 -24.18 -15.50 7.86
CA PHE A 2 -24.35 -16.09 9.21
C PHE A 2 -23.06 -15.82 9.99
N ALA A 3 -23.10 -14.82 10.87
CA ALA A 3 -22.04 -14.55 11.84
C ALA A 3 -22.54 -15.01 13.22
N MET A 4 -21.93 -16.06 13.73
CA MET A 4 -22.15 -16.57 15.09
C MET A 4 -21.57 -15.60 16.12
N VAL A 5 -22.41 -15.08 17.01
CA VAL A 5 -22.02 -14.25 18.15
C VAL A 5 -21.43 -15.15 19.24
N ARG A 6 -20.17 -14.91 19.65
CA ARG A 6 -19.58 -15.50 20.87
C ARG A 6 -19.38 -14.43 21.95
N GLY A 7 -19.77 -14.79 23.17
CA GLY A 7 -20.00 -13.89 24.31
C GLY A 7 -18.76 -13.24 24.94
N ARG A 8 -19.01 -12.07 25.54
CA ARG A 8 -18.05 -11.26 26.31
C ARG A 8 -17.66 -11.93 27.62
N LYS A 9 -16.36 -12.04 27.91
CA LYS A 9 -15.84 -12.22 29.29
C LYS A 9 -15.42 -10.86 29.86
N ARG A 10 -15.97 -10.52 31.04
CA ARG A 10 -15.60 -9.35 31.85
C ARG A 10 -14.25 -9.59 32.54
N TYR A 11 -13.33 -8.63 32.48
CA TYR A 11 -12.14 -8.59 33.33
C TYR A 11 -12.27 -7.53 34.43
N ARG A 12 -11.92 -7.91 35.66
CA ARG A 12 -11.93 -7.09 36.89
C ARG A 12 -10.69 -6.19 36.95
N LYS A 13 -10.88 -4.96 37.47
CA LYS A 13 -9.83 -3.98 37.79
C LYS A 13 -8.94 -4.46 38.95
N GLY A 14 -7.62 -4.33 38.80
CA GLY A 14 -6.62 -4.46 39.88
C GLY A 14 -5.87 -3.14 40.07
N LEU A 15 -5.64 -2.78 41.33
CA LEU A 15 -5.08 -1.52 41.83
C LEU A 15 -3.59 -1.33 41.47
N GLY A 16 -3.19 -0.06 41.37
CA GLY A 16 -1.85 0.36 40.96
C GLY A 16 -0.80 0.43 42.07
N VAL A 17 0.46 0.59 41.63
CA VAL A 17 1.59 1.06 42.43
C VAL A 17 2.44 1.99 41.56
N ARG A 18 2.68 3.21 42.02
CA ARG A 18 3.57 4.20 41.39
C ARG A 18 5.02 3.91 41.76
N HIS A 19 5.93 3.85 40.78
CA HIS A 19 7.37 4.02 40.99
C HIS A 19 7.87 5.18 40.13
N ARG A 20 8.52 6.17 40.77
CA ARG A 20 9.24 7.25 40.09
C ARG A 20 10.64 6.74 39.74
N ILE A 21 11.03 6.82 38.47
CA ILE A 21 12.43 6.68 38.04
C ILE A 21 12.71 7.83 37.08
N GLY A 22 13.72 8.65 37.40
CA GLY A 22 14.13 9.81 36.62
C GLY A 22 14.79 9.44 35.27
N PRO A 23 14.96 10.40 34.36
CA PRO A 23 15.38 10.13 32.99
C PRO A 23 16.88 9.80 32.92
N LYS A 24 17.23 8.74 32.19
CA LYS A 24 18.57 8.54 31.64
C LYS A 24 18.55 8.87 30.15
N PRO A 25 19.59 9.53 29.61
CA PRO A 25 19.66 9.89 28.20
C PRO A 25 19.91 8.64 27.34
N CYS A 26 19.04 8.39 26.36
CA CYS A 26 19.22 7.36 25.35
C CYS A 26 19.96 7.96 24.14
N LEU A 27 21.10 7.37 23.79
CA LEU A 27 21.85 7.66 22.57
C LEU A 27 21.08 7.14 21.33
N PRO A 28 21.10 7.86 20.20
CA PRO A 28 20.43 7.42 18.98
C PRO A 28 21.18 6.25 18.32
N MET A 29 20.48 5.14 18.06
CA MET A 29 20.95 4.12 17.13
C MET A 29 20.72 4.61 15.69
N GLN A 30 21.81 4.91 14.99
CA GLN A 30 21.79 5.16 13.54
C GLN A 30 21.45 3.85 12.81
N VAL A 31 20.33 3.85 12.08
CA VAL A 31 20.05 2.84 11.07
C VAL A 31 20.71 3.29 9.77
N THR A 32 21.88 2.72 9.46
CA THR A 32 22.59 2.99 8.20
C THR A 32 21.93 2.21 7.06
N LEU A 33 21.15 2.89 6.21
CA LEU A 33 20.70 2.35 4.93
C LEU A 33 21.86 2.44 3.91
N LEU A 34 22.39 1.28 3.50
CA LEU A 34 23.36 1.18 2.41
C LEU A 34 22.68 1.41 1.06
N PHE A 35 22.54 2.67 0.65
CA PHE A 35 22.32 3.04 -0.74
C PHE A 35 23.68 3.17 -1.44
N LYS A 36 24.00 2.23 -2.35
CA LYS A 36 25.15 2.41 -3.26
C LYS A 36 24.74 3.39 -4.38
N PRO A 37 25.46 4.51 -4.57
CA PRO A 37 25.20 5.42 -5.67
C PRO A 37 25.68 4.84 -7.00
N HIS A 38 24.86 4.95 -8.05
CA HIS A 38 25.28 4.74 -9.43
C HIS A 38 26.24 5.87 -9.83
N ARG A 39 27.49 5.53 -10.14
CA ARG A 39 28.39 6.43 -10.87
C ARG A 39 27.87 6.60 -12.28
N GLN A 40 27.62 7.85 -12.68
CA GLN A 40 27.56 8.25 -14.08
C GLN A 40 28.97 8.09 -14.68
N CYS A 41 29.09 7.31 -15.75
CA CYS A 41 30.27 7.35 -16.61
C CYS A 41 29.93 8.18 -17.85
N GLN A 42 30.65 9.29 -18.00
CA GLN A 42 30.79 10.02 -19.24
C GLN A 42 31.51 9.14 -20.27
N VAL A 43 31.07 9.22 -21.52
CA VAL A 43 31.72 8.58 -22.66
C VAL A 43 32.75 9.55 -23.21
N SER A 44 34.03 9.17 -23.19
CA SER A 44 35.09 9.77 -24.00
C SER A 44 35.85 8.66 -24.70
N GLU A 45 35.97 8.76 -26.02
CA GLU A 45 36.69 7.85 -26.91
C GLU A 45 38.21 7.87 -26.64
N GLY A 46 38.87 6.72 -26.80
CA GLY A 46 40.32 6.59 -26.75
C GLY A 46 40.78 5.13 -26.73
N GLU A 47 41.53 4.74 -27.77
CA GLU A 47 41.99 3.38 -28.08
C GLU A 47 43.07 2.84 -27.11
N GLY A 48 43.18 1.49 -27.05
CA GLY A 48 44.48 0.82 -26.88
C GLY A 48 44.72 0.01 -25.59
N HIS A 49 44.96 -1.29 -25.79
CA HIS A 49 45.58 -2.28 -24.89
C HIS A 49 44.78 -2.90 -23.72
N ARG A 50 44.27 -4.12 -23.96
CA ARG A 50 43.75 -5.03 -22.93
C ARG A 50 44.87 -5.87 -22.29
N SER A 51 44.84 -5.92 -20.96
CA SER A 51 45.78 -6.63 -20.08
C SER A 51 45.45 -8.12 -19.95
N LEU A 52 46.49 -8.94 -19.71
CA LEU A 52 46.48 -10.40 -19.53
C LEU A 52 45.45 -10.94 -18.49
N LYS A 53 44.86 -10.09 -17.64
CA LYS A 53 43.84 -10.48 -16.65
C LYS A 53 42.48 -10.86 -17.25
N GLU A 54 42.12 -10.40 -18.46
CA GLU A 54 40.84 -10.78 -19.08
C GLU A 54 40.84 -12.21 -19.67
N LYS A 55 42.01 -12.75 -20.05
CA LYS A 55 42.12 -14.08 -20.67
C LYS A 55 41.90 -15.25 -19.70
N VAL A 56 41.96 -14.99 -18.38
CA VAL A 56 41.81 -16.03 -17.34
C VAL A 56 40.36 -16.12 -16.82
N ALA A 57 39.57 -15.05 -16.96
CA ALA A 57 38.20 -15.01 -16.42
C ALA A 57 37.16 -15.75 -17.29
N HIS A 58 37.42 -15.95 -18.59
CA HIS A 58 36.49 -16.59 -19.52
C HIS A 58 37.23 -17.50 -20.51
N PRO A 59 37.41 -18.80 -20.21
CA PRO A 59 38.22 -19.68 -21.07
C PRO A 59 37.62 -19.92 -22.45
N PHE A 60 36.30 -19.76 -22.64
CA PHE A 60 35.66 -19.97 -23.94
C PHE A 60 34.38 -19.12 -24.11
N PRO A 61 34.46 -17.89 -24.65
CA PRO A 61 33.28 -17.12 -25.07
C PRO A 61 32.54 -17.79 -26.25
N ASP A 62 33.30 -18.39 -27.17
CA ASP A 62 32.78 -18.94 -28.43
C ASP A 62 31.99 -20.26 -28.28
N LEU A 63 32.11 -20.94 -27.13
CA LEU A 63 31.30 -22.13 -26.85
C LEU A 63 29.84 -21.76 -26.52
N ARG A 64 29.63 -20.56 -25.96
CA ARG A 64 28.30 -20.11 -25.50
C ARG A 64 27.41 -19.69 -26.66
N GLU A 65 28.00 -19.20 -27.76
CA GLU A 65 27.28 -18.95 -29.01
C GLU A 65 27.02 -20.24 -29.79
N LYS A 66 27.96 -21.20 -29.80
CA LYS A 66 27.76 -22.51 -30.46
C LYS A 66 26.79 -23.47 -29.75
N LEU A 67 26.43 -23.19 -28.49
CA LEU A 67 25.43 -23.96 -27.73
C LEU A 67 23.99 -23.43 -27.89
N LYS A 68 23.80 -22.26 -28.52
CA LYS A 68 22.47 -21.81 -28.97
C LYS A 68 22.09 -22.59 -30.23
N GLY A 69 21.38 -23.71 -30.05
CA GLY A 69 20.90 -24.55 -31.15
C GLY A 69 21.20 -26.04 -31.02
N THR A 70 21.64 -26.50 -29.84
CA THR A 70 21.83 -27.95 -29.58
C THR A 70 20.72 -28.50 -28.69
N HIS A 71 20.39 -29.76 -28.89
CA HIS A 71 19.42 -30.57 -28.12
C HIS A 71 19.55 -30.42 -26.59
N LEU A 72 20.72 -30.05 -26.08
CA LEU A 72 21.00 -29.80 -24.65
C LEU A 72 20.32 -28.52 -24.11
N HIS A 73 20.19 -27.47 -24.93
CA HIS A 73 19.44 -26.28 -24.55
C HIS A 73 17.95 -26.59 -24.44
N ASP A 74 17.41 -27.35 -25.38
CA ASP A 74 16.00 -27.76 -25.38
C ASP A 74 15.69 -28.77 -24.27
N VAL A 75 16.63 -29.65 -23.92
CA VAL A 75 16.52 -30.54 -22.76
C VAL A 75 16.57 -29.74 -21.46
N LYS A 76 17.40 -28.69 -21.36
CA LYS A 76 17.43 -27.80 -20.18
C LYS A 76 16.14 -26.99 -20.05
N VAL A 77 15.62 -26.46 -21.16
CA VAL A 77 14.33 -25.76 -21.22
C VAL A 77 13.19 -26.71 -20.85
N LYS A 78 13.17 -27.94 -21.40
CA LYS A 78 12.21 -28.99 -21.02
C LYS A 78 12.34 -29.38 -19.55
N ALA A 79 13.56 -29.50 -19.01
CA ALA A 79 13.77 -29.82 -17.60
C ALA A 79 13.22 -28.72 -16.69
N VAL A 80 13.55 -27.45 -16.95
CA VAL A 80 12.99 -26.30 -16.23
C VAL A 80 11.46 -26.25 -16.36
N HIS A 81 10.93 -26.59 -17.54
CA HIS A 81 9.50 -26.65 -17.82
C HIS A 81 8.79 -27.77 -17.04
N THR A 82 9.41 -28.95 -16.93
CA THR A 82 8.91 -30.06 -16.12
C THR A 82 9.00 -29.72 -14.63
N THR A 83 10.08 -29.07 -14.15
CA THR A 83 10.19 -28.62 -12.76
C THR A 83 9.14 -27.56 -12.41
N HIS A 84 8.87 -26.60 -13.30
CA HIS A 84 7.81 -25.60 -13.10
C HIS A 84 6.40 -26.19 -13.19
N LYS A 85 6.14 -27.12 -14.13
CA LYS A 85 4.85 -27.82 -14.21
C LYS A 85 4.61 -28.71 -13.00
N ILE A 86 5.64 -29.42 -12.52
CA ILE A 86 5.56 -30.22 -11.29
C ILE A 86 5.34 -29.31 -10.08
N GLY A 87 6.02 -28.16 -9.98
CA GLY A 87 5.77 -27.16 -8.93
C GLY A 87 4.32 -26.63 -8.97
N LYS A 88 3.81 -26.28 -10.16
CA LYS A 88 2.42 -25.85 -10.36
C LYS A 88 1.38 -26.93 -10.02
N PHE A 89 1.67 -28.21 -10.32
CA PHE A 89 0.81 -29.34 -9.92
C PHE A 89 0.93 -29.69 -8.42
N HIS A 90 2.11 -29.49 -7.81
CA HIS A 90 2.31 -29.66 -6.37
C HIS A 90 1.57 -28.57 -5.57
N ASN A 91 1.45 -27.35 -6.12
CA ASN A 91 0.65 -26.26 -5.54
C ASN A 91 -0.87 -26.53 -5.53
N LEU A 92 -1.36 -27.45 -6.37
CA LEU A 92 -2.76 -27.93 -6.30
C LEU A 92 -3.00 -28.90 -5.14
N ILE A 93 -1.94 -29.51 -4.59
CA ILE A 93 -2.00 -30.52 -3.51
C ILE A 93 -1.56 -29.90 -2.17
N ASN A 94 -0.59 -28.98 -2.17
CA ASN A 94 -0.21 -28.20 -0.99
C ASN A 94 -0.91 -26.82 -0.98
N LYS A 95 -2.07 -26.75 -0.32
CA LYS A 95 -2.81 -25.49 -0.11
C LYS A 95 -2.05 -24.44 0.70
N ASN A 96 -0.93 -24.81 1.33
CA ASN A 96 -0.10 -23.93 2.15
C ASN A 96 1.33 -23.79 1.60
N HIS A 97 1.48 -23.80 0.27
CA HIS A 97 2.76 -23.69 -0.43
C HIS A 97 3.54 -22.38 -0.18
N ARG A 98 2.88 -21.41 0.45
CA ARG A 98 3.46 -20.13 0.87
C ARG A 98 4.32 -20.43 2.09
N HIS A 99 5.64 -20.19 2.02
CA HIS A 99 6.64 -20.53 3.05
C HIS A 99 7.23 -21.96 3.00
N ASP A 100 7.20 -22.62 1.84
CA ASP A 100 7.77 -23.96 1.67
C ASP A 100 9.30 -23.97 1.46
N GLU A 101 9.88 -22.88 0.94
CA GLU A 101 11.32 -22.81 0.66
C GLU A 101 12.13 -22.64 1.96
N ASP A 102 13.32 -23.26 2.03
CA ASP A 102 14.15 -23.25 3.25
C ASP A 102 14.48 -21.84 3.74
N HIS A 103 14.70 -20.91 2.81
CA HIS A 103 14.97 -19.51 3.13
C HIS A 103 13.75 -18.75 3.70
N GLU A 104 12.54 -19.16 3.30
CA GLU A 104 11.28 -18.60 3.84
C GLU A 104 11.03 -19.11 5.25
N LYS A 105 11.24 -20.42 5.47
CA LYS A 105 11.16 -21.05 6.79
C LYS A 105 12.13 -20.44 7.79
N GLU A 106 13.40 -20.27 7.41
CA GLU A 106 14.39 -19.61 8.27
C GLU A 106 13.97 -18.17 8.64
N THR A 107 13.40 -17.45 7.67
CA THR A 107 12.88 -16.08 7.89
C THR A 107 11.71 -16.09 8.88
N ASP A 108 10.79 -17.04 8.76
CA ASP A 108 9.63 -17.15 9.64
C ASP A 108 9.99 -17.62 11.05
N GLU A 109 10.94 -18.55 11.19
CA GLU A 109 11.50 -18.94 12.48
C GLU A 109 12.14 -17.74 13.17
N LYS A 110 12.95 -16.95 12.46
CA LYS A 110 13.56 -15.74 13.00
C LYS A 110 12.50 -14.73 13.46
N ARG A 111 11.45 -14.51 12.66
CA ARG A 111 10.33 -13.63 13.04
C ARG A 111 9.54 -14.17 14.23
N SER A 112 9.30 -15.47 14.28
CA SER A 112 8.57 -16.10 15.37
C SER A 112 9.32 -15.99 16.70
N ARG A 113 10.64 -16.24 16.70
CA ARG A 113 11.49 -16.00 17.88
C ARG A 113 11.44 -14.56 18.39
N ILE A 114 11.35 -13.57 17.48
CA ILE A 114 11.20 -12.16 17.88
C ILE A 114 9.82 -11.94 18.50
N ARG A 115 8.75 -12.40 17.85
CA ARG A 115 7.36 -12.24 18.29
C ARG A 115 7.07 -12.88 19.64
N GLU A 116 7.64 -14.06 19.92
CA GLU A 116 7.49 -14.79 21.18
C GLU A 116 7.95 -13.96 22.40
N ASN A 117 8.84 -12.98 22.19
CA ASN A 117 9.32 -12.09 23.24
C ASN A 117 8.47 -10.81 23.40
N HIS A 118 7.41 -10.66 22.60
CA HIS A 118 6.53 -9.49 22.61
C HIS A 118 5.13 -9.86 23.11
N ARG A 119 4.44 -8.88 23.68
CA ARG A 119 3.06 -9.07 24.12
C ARG A 119 2.16 -9.43 22.92
N PHE A 120 1.35 -10.47 23.08
CA PHE A 120 0.40 -10.98 22.07
C PHE A 120 1.03 -11.48 20.77
N ASP A 121 2.29 -11.94 20.80
CA ASP A 121 3.02 -12.41 19.62
C ASP A 121 3.09 -11.36 18.50
N SER A 122 3.08 -10.08 18.85
CA SER A 122 3.18 -8.95 17.92
C SER A 122 4.57 -8.88 17.29
N PHE A 123 4.67 -8.50 16.01
CA PHE A 123 5.97 -8.21 15.39
C PHE A 123 6.68 -7.02 16.05
N ALA A 124 5.90 -6.07 16.57
CA ALA A 124 6.38 -4.89 17.27
C ALA A 124 6.31 -5.07 18.80
N PRO A 125 7.35 -4.68 19.55
CA PRO A 125 7.31 -4.66 21.02
C PRO A 125 6.48 -3.48 21.55
N GLU A 126 6.24 -3.47 22.86
CA GLU A 126 5.66 -2.30 23.52
C GLU A 126 6.64 -1.11 23.50
N ARG A 127 6.16 0.07 23.07
CA ARG A 127 6.97 1.30 23.04
C ARG A 127 6.41 2.31 24.04
N ASN A 128 7.29 2.86 24.88
CA ASN A 128 6.97 3.97 25.77
C ASN A 128 7.28 5.32 25.09
N GLY A 129 6.70 6.41 25.59
CA GLY A 129 7.02 7.77 25.13
C GLY A 129 6.30 8.21 23.85
N ASN A 130 5.23 7.53 23.45
CA ASN A 130 4.40 7.93 22.31
C ASN A 130 3.40 9.01 22.73
N MET A 131 3.21 10.02 21.88
CA MET A 131 2.08 10.93 21.91
C MET A 131 0.99 10.39 21.00
N VAL A 132 -0.21 10.17 21.54
CA VAL A 132 -1.33 9.58 20.81
C VAL A 132 -2.54 10.50 20.92
N LYS A 133 -3.16 10.80 19.78
CA LYS A 133 -4.43 11.51 19.70
C LYS A 133 -5.46 10.63 18.99
N TRP A 134 -6.58 10.35 19.64
CA TRP A 134 -7.71 9.70 18.99
C TRP A 134 -8.55 10.75 18.25
N TYR A 135 -9.26 10.30 17.22
CA TYR A 135 -10.22 11.06 16.43
C TYR A 135 -11.51 10.25 16.36
N VAL A 136 -12.62 10.90 16.65
CA VAL A 136 -13.97 10.36 16.42
C VAL A 136 -14.51 11.06 15.19
N ASP A 137 -14.98 10.27 14.24
CA ASP A 137 -15.45 10.68 12.90
C ASP A 137 -14.36 11.30 12.01
N GLY A 138 -14.75 11.63 10.78
CA GLY A 138 -13.82 12.03 9.72
C GLY A 138 -13.29 13.46 9.83
N ARG A 139 -14.07 14.41 10.34
CA ARG A 139 -13.78 15.85 10.22
C ARG A 139 -12.40 16.23 10.77
N ASP A 140 -12.13 15.93 12.03
CA ASP A 140 -10.88 16.32 12.69
C ASP A 140 -9.72 15.40 12.27
N TYR A 141 -10.02 14.14 11.93
CA TYR A 141 -9.05 13.19 11.38
C TYR A 141 -8.50 13.67 10.04
N PHE A 142 -9.36 13.95 9.07
CA PHE A 142 -8.96 14.41 7.75
C PHE A 142 -8.29 15.79 7.79
N TRP A 143 -8.69 16.66 8.72
CA TRP A 143 -7.95 17.90 8.98
C TRP A 143 -6.51 17.62 9.42
N ALA A 144 -6.31 16.75 10.41
CA ALA A 144 -4.97 16.39 10.89
C ALA A 144 -4.12 15.71 9.81
N VAL A 145 -4.72 14.82 9.02
CA VAL A 145 -4.08 14.19 7.85
C VAL A 145 -3.65 15.26 6.84
N SER A 146 -4.50 16.24 6.55
CA SER A 146 -4.17 17.31 5.59
C SER A 146 -2.98 18.15 6.05
N GLU A 147 -2.90 18.46 7.35
CA GLU A 147 -1.75 19.16 7.94
C GLU A 147 -0.48 18.32 7.87
N ALA A 148 -0.55 17.03 8.20
CA ALA A 148 0.61 16.14 8.14
C ALA A 148 1.15 16.00 6.71
N LEU A 149 0.27 15.78 5.74
CA LEU A 149 0.64 15.74 4.32
C LEU A 149 1.22 17.08 3.84
N GLU A 150 0.69 18.20 4.32
CA GLU A 150 1.20 19.53 3.98
C GLU A 150 2.60 19.77 4.54
N HIS A 151 2.94 19.19 5.69
CA HIS A 151 4.26 19.39 6.31
C HIS A 151 5.31 18.35 5.88
N ALA A 152 4.94 17.35 5.07
CA ALA A 152 5.84 16.31 4.59
C ALA A 152 7.05 16.88 3.83
N LYS A 153 8.24 16.35 4.11
CA LYS A 153 9.53 16.78 3.54
C LYS A 153 10.28 15.67 2.81
N GLU A 154 10.09 14.42 3.21
CA GLU A 154 10.92 13.31 2.73
C GLU A 154 10.08 12.18 2.14
N THR A 155 9.15 11.63 2.93
CA THR A 155 8.41 10.42 2.56
C THR A 155 6.96 10.46 3.02
N ILE A 156 6.08 9.92 2.17
CA ILE A 156 4.68 9.65 2.50
C ILE A 156 4.39 8.20 2.13
N TYR A 157 3.90 7.42 3.09
CA TYR A 157 3.43 6.05 2.91
C TYR A 157 1.92 5.97 3.13
N ILE A 158 1.18 5.40 2.18
CA ILE A 158 -0.28 5.26 2.26
C ILE A 158 -0.67 3.81 1.96
N GLU A 159 -1.38 3.19 2.89
CA GLU A 159 -2.10 1.94 2.69
C GLU A 159 -3.59 2.20 2.91
N ASP A 160 -4.42 1.82 1.94
CA ASP A 160 -5.87 1.98 2.01
C ASP A 160 -6.58 0.78 1.38
N TRP A 161 -7.73 0.41 1.95
CA TRP A 161 -8.64 -0.54 1.30
C TRP A 161 -9.31 0.11 0.10
N TRP A 162 -9.69 1.38 0.24
CA TRP A 162 -10.15 2.20 -0.87
C TRP A 162 -9.63 3.62 -0.74
N LEU A 163 -9.05 4.16 -1.81
CA LEU A 163 -8.45 5.48 -1.87
C LEU A 163 -9.09 6.28 -3.01
N SER A 164 -9.77 7.38 -2.68
CA SER A 164 -10.38 8.30 -3.66
C SER A 164 -9.48 9.52 -3.86
N PRO A 165 -8.80 9.65 -5.00
CA PRO A 165 -7.85 10.75 -5.24
C PRO A 165 -8.49 12.14 -5.10
N GLU A 166 -9.76 12.27 -5.49
CA GLU A 166 -10.47 13.54 -5.50
C GLU A 166 -11.21 13.85 -4.18
N LEU A 167 -10.92 13.12 -3.09
CA LEU A 167 -11.44 13.40 -1.75
C LEU A 167 -10.95 14.76 -1.24
N PHE A 168 -11.88 15.60 -0.78
CA PHE A 168 -11.57 16.82 -0.03
C PHE A 168 -11.35 16.51 1.45
N LEU A 169 -10.16 16.80 1.96
CA LEU A 169 -9.81 16.59 3.37
C LEU A 169 -10.34 17.70 4.28
N ARG A 170 -10.63 18.88 3.72
CA ARG A 170 -11.26 20.02 4.41
C ARG A 170 -12.54 20.45 3.70
N ARG A 171 -13.53 20.85 4.49
CA ARG A 171 -14.87 21.27 4.04
C ARG A 171 -15.18 22.69 4.55
N PRO A 172 -15.96 23.50 3.81
CA PRO A 172 -16.60 23.22 2.51
C PRO A 172 -15.57 23.20 1.35
N PRO A 173 -15.71 22.31 0.34
CA PRO A 173 -14.77 22.23 -0.78
C PRO A 173 -14.61 23.52 -1.56
N PHE A 174 -15.67 24.34 -1.68
CA PHE A 174 -15.64 25.60 -2.44
C PHE A 174 -14.48 26.52 -2.03
N TYR A 175 -14.20 26.62 -0.73
CA TYR A 175 -13.12 27.45 -0.16
C TYR A 175 -11.81 26.69 0.08
N ASN A 176 -11.77 25.38 -0.20
CA ASN A 176 -10.70 24.48 0.21
C ASN A 176 -10.22 23.61 -0.95
N GLN A 177 -10.15 24.17 -2.17
CA GLN A 177 -9.82 23.41 -3.38
C GLN A 177 -8.42 22.78 -3.33
N GLU A 178 -7.49 23.46 -2.68
CA GLU A 178 -6.12 23.04 -2.46
C GLU A 178 -5.99 21.86 -1.48
N TRP A 179 -7.02 21.59 -0.68
CA TRP A 179 -7.04 20.50 0.31
C TRP A 179 -7.65 19.20 -0.22
N ARG A 180 -7.82 19.11 -1.53
CA ARG A 180 -8.12 17.84 -2.21
C ARG A 180 -6.88 16.96 -2.24
N LEU A 181 -7.03 15.68 -1.89
CA LEU A 181 -5.92 14.76 -1.65
C LEU A 181 -4.92 14.72 -2.81
N ASP A 182 -5.41 14.53 -4.03
CA ASP A 182 -4.62 14.55 -5.25
C ASP A 182 -3.76 15.83 -5.42
N GLN A 183 -4.29 17.00 -5.09
CA GLN A 183 -3.57 18.27 -5.16
C GLN A 183 -2.44 18.34 -4.12
N ILE A 184 -2.64 17.73 -2.93
CA ILE A 184 -1.59 17.66 -1.90
C ILE A 184 -0.47 16.74 -2.36
N LEU A 185 -0.82 15.53 -2.79
CA LEU A 185 0.17 14.56 -3.27
C LEU A 185 0.96 15.10 -4.45
N LYS A 186 0.29 15.78 -5.39
CA LYS A 186 0.94 16.41 -6.53
C LYS A 186 1.98 17.44 -6.10
N ARG A 187 1.60 18.44 -5.29
CA ARG A 187 2.54 19.50 -4.89
C ARG A 187 3.68 18.99 -4.01
N LYS A 188 3.46 17.94 -3.20
CA LYS A 188 4.52 17.32 -2.39
C LYS A 188 5.49 16.51 -3.25
N ALA A 189 4.97 15.76 -4.22
CA ALA A 189 5.80 15.08 -5.19
C ALA A 189 6.65 16.08 -6.01
N GLU A 190 6.06 17.19 -6.49
CA GLU A 190 6.78 18.27 -7.18
C GLU A 190 7.85 18.92 -6.28
N ALA A 191 7.61 19.01 -4.97
CA ALA A 191 8.57 19.51 -3.97
C ALA A 191 9.68 18.50 -3.60
N GLY A 192 9.66 17.28 -4.15
CA GLY A 192 10.71 16.27 -3.95
C GLY A 192 10.35 15.12 -2.98
N VAL A 193 9.19 15.19 -2.30
CA VAL A 193 8.73 14.17 -1.35
C VAL A 193 8.44 12.86 -2.08
N LYS A 194 8.95 11.73 -1.57
CA LYS A 194 8.72 10.41 -2.15
C LYS A 194 7.44 9.79 -1.60
N ILE A 195 6.49 9.49 -2.47
CA ILE A 195 5.15 9.03 -2.13
C ILE A 195 4.98 7.58 -2.58
N PHE A 196 4.69 6.68 -1.65
CA PHE A 196 4.49 5.26 -1.89
C PHE A 196 3.10 4.85 -1.42
N ILE A 197 2.33 4.23 -2.31
CA ILE A 197 0.92 3.90 -2.07
C ILE A 197 0.66 2.43 -2.38
N ILE A 198 0.03 1.72 -1.45
CA ILE A 198 -0.54 0.39 -1.68
C ILE A 198 -2.05 0.52 -1.51
N VAL A 199 -2.79 0.15 -2.56
CA VAL A 199 -4.25 0.10 -2.50
C VAL A 199 -4.71 -1.33 -2.74
N TYR A 200 -5.76 -1.76 -2.04
CA TYR A 200 -6.37 -3.05 -2.31
C TYR A 200 -6.84 -3.13 -3.77
N LYS A 201 -6.47 -4.21 -4.46
CA LYS A 201 -6.99 -4.55 -5.78
C LYS A 201 -8.23 -5.42 -5.60
N GLU A 202 -9.38 -4.81 -5.77
CA GLU A 202 -10.68 -5.44 -5.65
C GLU A 202 -10.98 -6.44 -6.78
N VAL A 203 -11.90 -7.36 -6.49
CA VAL A 203 -12.58 -8.14 -7.52
C VAL A 203 -13.67 -7.24 -8.11
N ALA A 204 -13.42 -6.68 -9.28
CA ALA A 204 -14.24 -5.61 -9.88
C ALA A 204 -15.72 -5.99 -10.11
N SER A 205 -16.05 -7.27 -10.20
CA SER A 205 -17.45 -7.73 -10.29
C SER A 205 -18.20 -7.69 -8.96
N ALA A 206 -17.50 -7.55 -7.83
CA ALA A 206 -18.07 -7.60 -6.49
C ALA A 206 -18.00 -6.27 -5.73
N LEU A 207 -17.13 -5.34 -6.14
CA LEU A 207 -16.85 -4.09 -5.42
C LEU A 207 -16.71 -2.91 -6.38
N THR A 208 -17.20 -1.75 -5.96
CA THR A 208 -17.33 -0.53 -6.77
C THR A 208 -16.21 0.50 -6.54
N CYS A 209 -15.22 0.17 -5.70
CA CYS A 209 -14.12 1.04 -5.31
C CYS A 209 -13.24 1.53 -6.48
N ASN A 210 -13.13 0.73 -7.55
CA ASN A 210 -12.36 1.03 -8.76
C ASN A 210 -10.90 1.45 -8.47
N SER A 211 -10.10 0.58 -7.86
CA SER A 211 -8.68 0.90 -7.58
C SER A 211 -7.87 1.16 -8.86
N GLN A 212 -8.37 0.72 -10.02
CA GLN A 212 -7.78 1.05 -11.31
C GLN A 212 -7.91 2.55 -11.63
N HIS A 213 -9.05 3.18 -11.31
CA HIS A 213 -9.22 4.64 -11.36
C HIS A 213 -8.20 5.31 -10.44
N THR A 214 -8.13 4.90 -9.17
CA THR A 214 -7.15 5.43 -8.20
C THR A 214 -5.73 5.43 -8.77
N LYS A 215 -5.30 4.29 -9.31
CA LYS A 215 -3.98 4.16 -9.92
C LYS A 215 -3.80 5.10 -11.11
N LYS A 216 -4.79 5.16 -12.02
CA LYS A 216 -4.70 5.99 -13.22
C LYS A 216 -4.65 7.48 -12.85
N ALA A 217 -5.52 7.93 -11.97
CA ALA A 217 -5.59 9.32 -11.52
C ALA A 217 -4.31 9.75 -10.80
N ILE A 218 -3.86 8.97 -9.80
CA ILE A 218 -2.66 9.32 -9.00
C ILE A 218 -1.38 9.28 -9.85
N MET A 219 -1.17 8.20 -10.62
CA MET A 219 0.03 8.09 -11.46
C MET A 219 0.01 9.07 -12.64
N GLY A 220 -1.16 9.64 -12.97
CA GLY A 220 -1.34 10.65 -14.01
C GLY A 220 -1.31 12.10 -13.50
N LEU A 221 -1.09 12.35 -12.20
CA LEU A 221 -1.11 13.70 -11.62
C LEU A 221 -0.05 14.63 -12.21
N ILE A 222 1.11 14.06 -12.52
CA ILE A 222 2.27 14.77 -13.04
C ILE A 222 2.67 14.07 -14.35
N PRO A 223 2.71 14.78 -15.48
CA PRO A 223 3.13 14.19 -16.76
C PRO A 223 4.53 13.57 -16.69
N GLU A 224 4.77 12.53 -17.47
CA GLU A 224 6.08 11.88 -17.55
C GLU A 224 7.18 12.90 -17.93
N GLY A 225 8.32 12.82 -17.24
CA GLY A 225 9.46 13.73 -17.42
C GLY A 225 9.32 15.10 -16.74
N LYS A 226 8.18 15.43 -16.13
CA LYS A 226 8.05 16.63 -15.28
C LYS A 226 8.56 16.34 -13.86
N PRO A 227 9.15 17.34 -13.17
CA PRO A 227 9.63 17.19 -11.80
C PRO A 227 8.53 16.61 -10.89
N GLY A 228 8.87 15.55 -10.15
CA GLY A 228 7.93 14.92 -9.21
C GLY A 228 7.19 13.71 -9.76
N ASN A 229 7.15 13.47 -11.08
CA ASN A 229 6.50 12.28 -11.64
C ASN A 229 7.10 10.98 -11.08
N GLU A 230 8.43 10.93 -10.98
CA GLU A 230 9.16 9.79 -10.47
C GLU A 230 8.98 9.58 -8.96
N ASN A 231 8.49 10.60 -8.26
CA ASN A 231 8.35 10.60 -6.81
C ASN A 231 7.10 9.87 -6.33
N ILE A 232 6.12 9.63 -7.19
CA ILE A 232 4.91 8.87 -6.84
C ILE A 232 5.03 7.44 -7.37
N LYS A 233 4.82 6.45 -6.49
CA LYS A 233 4.75 5.03 -6.82
C LYS A 233 3.52 4.41 -6.18
N LEU A 234 2.71 3.73 -6.99
CA LEU A 234 1.49 3.07 -6.53
C LEU A 234 1.41 1.61 -6.99
N MET A 235 1.16 0.71 -6.05
CA MET A 235 0.86 -0.70 -6.29
C MET A 235 -0.58 -1.03 -5.91
N ARG A 236 -1.21 -1.89 -6.71
CA ARG A 236 -2.49 -2.52 -6.39
C ARG A 236 -2.26 -3.99 -6.12
N HIS A 237 -2.76 -4.55 -5.04
CA HIS A 237 -2.54 -5.95 -4.66
C HIS A 237 -3.75 -6.47 -3.87
N PRO A 238 -4.12 -7.76 -3.95
CA PRO A 238 -3.49 -8.85 -4.70
C PRO A 238 -3.85 -8.91 -6.19
N ASP A 239 -3.02 -9.55 -7.00
CA ASP A 239 -3.39 -9.89 -8.37
C ASP A 239 -4.27 -11.15 -8.38
N HIS A 240 -5.46 -11.03 -8.98
CA HIS A 240 -6.45 -12.10 -9.03
C HIS A 240 -6.24 -13.00 -10.25
N ASN A 241 -5.18 -13.82 -10.26
CA ASN A 241 -4.91 -14.77 -11.33
C ASN A 241 -5.76 -16.03 -11.16
N VAL A 242 -6.74 -16.27 -12.04
CA VAL A 242 -7.70 -17.40 -11.94
C VAL A 242 -7.01 -18.77 -11.90
N LEU A 243 -5.86 -18.94 -12.57
CA LEU A 243 -5.10 -20.20 -12.60
C LEU A 243 -4.19 -20.42 -11.38
N GLU A 244 -3.71 -19.35 -10.72
CA GLU A 244 -2.88 -19.44 -9.50
C GLU A 244 -3.75 -19.42 -8.23
N ASN A 245 -4.90 -18.73 -8.29
CA ASN A 245 -5.78 -18.49 -7.13
C ASN A 245 -6.98 -19.46 -7.05
N ALA A 246 -7.04 -20.50 -7.89
CA ALA A 246 -8.03 -21.57 -7.69
C ALA A 246 -7.73 -22.39 -6.41
N SER A 247 -6.47 -22.45 -5.99
CA SER A 247 -6.03 -23.01 -4.70
C SER A 247 -5.89 -21.94 -3.61
N ASP A 248 -5.53 -20.71 -3.99
CA ASP A 248 -5.33 -19.58 -3.08
C ASP A 248 -6.66 -18.83 -2.85
N MET A 249 -7.27 -18.99 -1.67
CA MET A 249 -8.52 -18.32 -1.23
C MET A 249 -8.44 -16.77 -1.20
N THR A 250 -7.43 -16.17 -1.83
CA THR A 250 -7.13 -14.74 -1.95
C THR A 250 -8.32 -13.92 -2.48
N PHE A 251 -9.29 -14.53 -3.17
CA PHE A 251 -10.55 -13.89 -3.56
C PHE A 251 -11.42 -13.41 -2.39
N TYR A 252 -11.27 -14.00 -1.19
CA TYR A 252 -12.12 -13.70 -0.03
C TYR A 252 -11.51 -12.71 0.96
N TRP A 253 -10.23 -12.35 0.78
CA TRP A 253 -9.49 -11.50 1.72
C TRP A 253 -9.07 -10.19 1.06
N ALA A 254 -8.83 -9.18 1.89
CA ALA A 254 -8.41 -7.85 1.44
C ALA A 254 -7.30 -7.30 2.33
N HIS A 255 -6.48 -6.40 1.76
CA HIS A 255 -5.69 -5.46 2.56
C HIS A 255 -6.67 -4.43 3.07
N HIS A 256 -6.93 -4.45 4.37
CA HIS A 256 -8.00 -3.67 4.99
C HIS A 256 -7.47 -2.61 5.96
N GLU A 257 -6.16 -2.64 6.20
CA GLU A 257 -5.44 -1.61 6.94
C GLU A 257 -5.58 -0.24 6.27
N LYS A 258 -5.76 0.79 7.10
CA LYS A 258 -5.69 2.20 6.71
C LYS A 258 -4.54 2.82 7.46
N ILE A 259 -3.48 3.13 6.74
CA ILE A 259 -2.22 3.62 7.31
C ILE A 259 -1.75 4.80 6.49
N LEU A 260 -1.42 5.88 7.18
CA LEU A 260 -0.62 6.98 6.63
C LEU A 260 0.60 7.18 7.51
N VAL A 261 1.80 7.20 6.93
CA VAL A 261 3.03 7.60 7.62
C VAL A 261 3.67 8.75 6.86
N VAL A 262 4.08 9.80 7.59
CA VAL A 262 4.80 10.95 7.04
C VAL A 262 6.15 11.07 7.74
N ASP A 263 7.23 11.07 6.96
CA ASP A 263 8.62 11.33 7.36
C ASP A 263 9.15 10.46 8.53
N TYR A 264 8.54 9.29 8.79
CA TYR A 264 8.77 8.50 10.01
C TYR A 264 8.55 9.29 11.32
N GLU A 265 7.88 10.44 11.25
CA GLU A 265 7.66 11.36 12.37
C GLU A 265 6.24 11.22 12.93
N VAL A 266 5.26 11.09 12.04
CA VAL A 266 3.84 10.94 12.39
C VAL A 266 3.20 9.81 11.60
N ALA A 267 2.35 9.04 12.28
CA ALA A 267 1.53 8.02 11.66
C ALA A 267 0.05 8.18 12.02
N PHE A 268 -0.82 7.78 11.12
CA PHE A 268 -2.25 7.66 11.32
C PHE A 268 -2.70 6.23 11.02
N ILE A 269 -3.48 5.65 11.92
CA ILE A 269 -4.07 4.31 11.78
C ILE A 269 -5.50 4.32 12.30
N GLY A 270 -6.40 3.53 11.72
CA GLY A 270 -7.79 3.48 12.18
C GLY A 270 -8.76 2.83 11.20
N GLY A 271 -10.05 3.19 11.32
CA GLY A 271 -11.11 2.72 10.43
C GLY A 271 -11.38 3.61 9.21
N LEU A 272 -10.88 4.85 9.21
CA LEU A 272 -11.13 5.81 8.15
C LEU A 272 -10.15 5.66 6.97
N ASP A 273 -10.66 5.12 5.87
CA ASP A 273 -10.01 5.20 4.56
C ASP A 273 -9.98 6.64 4.04
N LEU A 274 -8.98 6.98 3.21
CA LEU A 274 -8.96 8.23 2.44
C LEU A 274 -9.86 8.15 1.20
N CYS A 275 -11.16 7.86 1.38
CA CYS A 275 -12.13 7.79 0.28
C CYS A 275 -13.51 8.38 0.61
N TYR A 276 -14.39 8.34 -0.39
CA TYR A 276 -15.72 8.94 -0.31
C TYR A 276 -16.61 8.34 0.79
N GLY A 277 -17.48 9.19 1.33
CA GLY A 277 -18.48 8.87 2.34
C GLY A 277 -17.95 8.75 3.77
N ARG A 278 -16.62 8.84 3.98
CA ARG A 278 -15.99 8.71 5.31
C ARG A 278 -15.89 10.03 6.06
N TRP A 279 -15.84 11.16 5.35
CA TRP A 279 -15.85 12.46 6.01
C TRP A 279 -17.20 12.62 6.72
N ASP A 280 -17.18 12.95 8.00
CA ASP A 280 -18.38 13.27 8.76
C ASP A 280 -18.00 14.10 9.99
N GLU A 281 -18.98 14.77 10.57
CA GLU A 281 -18.85 15.45 11.85
C GLU A 281 -19.80 14.85 12.89
N LYS A 282 -19.57 15.16 14.17
CA LYS A 282 -20.34 14.62 15.30
C LYS A 282 -21.87 14.80 15.19
N GLN A 283 -22.33 15.77 14.39
CA GLN A 283 -23.74 16.06 14.16
C GLN A 283 -24.38 15.06 13.19
N HIS A 284 -23.58 14.33 12.42
CA HIS A 284 -24.01 13.34 11.45
C HIS A 284 -25.14 13.86 10.53
N PRO A 285 -24.93 14.98 9.82
CA PRO A 285 -25.96 15.58 8.99
C PRO A 285 -26.45 14.59 7.92
N LEU A 286 -27.77 14.46 7.84
CA LEU A 286 -28.46 13.63 6.84
C LEU A 286 -28.65 14.37 5.52
N ALA A 287 -28.85 15.69 5.55
CA ALA A 287 -29.14 16.51 4.38
C ALA A 287 -27.99 17.48 4.10
N ASP A 288 -27.75 17.73 2.81
CA ASP A 288 -26.74 18.67 2.32
C ASP A 288 -27.24 19.34 1.03
N VAL A 289 -28.39 20.01 1.14
CA VAL A 289 -29.07 20.68 0.03
C VAL A 289 -28.86 22.18 0.17
N HIS A 290 -28.33 22.81 -0.88
CA HIS A 290 -28.02 24.24 -0.89
C HIS A 290 -28.66 24.93 -2.10
N PRO A 291 -29.95 25.34 -2.02
CA PRO A 291 -30.67 25.98 -3.13
C PRO A 291 -30.05 27.31 -3.59
N SER A 292 -29.33 27.99 -2.69
CA SER A 292 -28.63 29.25 -2.96
C SER A 292 -27.26 29.06 -3.65
N GLY A 293 -26.82 27.82 -3.90
CA GLY A 293 -25.57 27.50 -4.57
C GLY A 293 -24.63 26.62 -3.74
N ILE A 294 -23.60 26.07 -4.39
CA ILE A 294 -22.71 25.04 -3.84
C ILE A 294 -21.65 25.53 -2.84
N GLN A 295 -21.63 26.82 -2.49
CA GLN A 295 -20.56 27.41 -1.67
C GLN A 295 -20.46 26.77 -0.28
N ASN A 296 -21.62 26.40 0.27
CA ASN A 296 -21.73 25.79 1.59
C ASN A 296 -21.93 24.26 1.53
N GLU A 297 -21.85 23.67 0.34
CA GLU A 297 -21.94 22.23 0.15
C GLU A 297 -20.85 21.54 0.95
N ILE A 298 -21.23 20.57 1.78
CA ILE A 298 -20.29 19.84 2.62
C ILE A 298 -19.82 18.57 1.89
N PHE A 299 -20.73 17.85 1.22
CA PHE A 299 -20.48 16.53 0.63
C PHE A 299 -20.62 16.59 -0.90
N PRO A 300 -19.58 16.94 -1.66
CA PRO A 300 -19.70 17.13 -3.11
C PRO A 300 -19.80 15.79 -3.84
N GLY A 301 -20.61 15.75 -4.91
CA GLY A 301 -20.66 14.62 -5.84
C GLY A 301 -20.82 13.26 -5.14
N GLN A 302 -19.95 12.30 -5.47
CA GLN A 302 -19.93 10.94 -4.90
C GLN A 302 -19.80 10.90 -3.38
N ASP A 303 -19.31 11.96 -2.73
CA ASP A 303 -19.14 11.98 -1.28
C ASP A 303 -20.46 12.08 -0.51
N PHE A 304 -21.52 12.58 -1.16
CA PHE A 304 -22.88 12.44 -0.65
C PHE A 304 -23.44 11.09 -1.06
N ASN A 305 -23.49 10.14 -0.14
CA ASN A 305 -23.83 8.77 -0.49
C ASN A 305 -24.66 8.06 0.59
N ASN A 306 -25.42 7.05 0.17
CA ASN A 306 -26.17 6.16 1.04
C ASN A 306 -26.16 4.73 0.48
N ASN A 307 -25.17 3.94 0.91
CA ASN A 307 -24.95 2.55 0.48
C ASN A 307 -26.14 1.60 0.72
N ARG A 308 -27.15 1.99 1.52
CA ARG A 308 -28.36 1.18 1.74
C ARG A 308 -29.40 1.39 0.65
N ILE A 309 -29.33 2.52 -0.06
CA ILE A 309 -30.22 2.89 -1.15
C ILE A 309 -29.52 2.57 -2.48
N MET A 310 -28.29 3.06 -2.62
CA MET A 310 -27.48 2.89 -3.83
C MET A 310 -26.01 2.85 -3.42
N ASP A 311 -25.28 1.85 -3.90
CA ASP A 311 -23.83 1.79 -3.74
C ASP A 311 -23.15 2.76 -4.72
N PHE A 312 -21.88 3.07 -4.49
CA PHE A 312 -21.09 3.92 -5.37
C PHE A 312 -21.08 3.38 -6.80
N HIS A 313 -21.15 4.29 -7.79
CA HIS A 313 -21.13 3.93 -9.20
C HIS A 313 -20.39 5.01 -9.99
N SER A 314 -19.63 4.61 -11.02
CA SER A 314 -18.85 5.52 -11.87
C SER A 314 -17.96 6.48 -11.05
N VAL A 315 -17.25 5.95 -10.06
CA VAL A 315 -16.45 6.73 -9.10
C VAL A 315 -15.34 7.56 -9.75
N GLU A 316 -14.97 7.25 -10.99
CA GLU A 316 -14.08 8.06 -11.82
C GLU A 316 -14.68 9.43 -12.22
N ASP A 317 -16.00 9.55 -12.28
CA ASP A 317 -16.73 10.81 -12.43
C ASP A 317 -17.21 11.30 -11.06
N TRP A 318 -16.24 11.69 -10.23
CA TRP A 318 -16.47 12.01 -8.82
C TRP A 318 -17.49 13.13 -8.57
N LYS A 319 -17.68 14.03 -9.55
CA LYS A 319 -18.63 15.15 -9.45
C LYS A 319 -20.07 14.70 -9.66
N SER A 320 -20.26 13.66 -10.46
CA SER A 320 -21.57 13.10 -10.72
C SER A 320 -22.02 12.30 -9.52
N ASN A 321 -23.26 12.52 -9.10
CA ASN A 321 -23.91 11.73 -8.08
C ASN A 321 -25.28 11.30 -8.59
N GLN A 322 -25.56 10.01 -8.51
CA GLN A 322 -26.84 9.45 -8.91
C GLN A 322 -27.90 9.60 -7.81
N LEU A 323 -27.48 9.79 -6.55
CA LEU A 323 -28.39 9.98 -5.43
C LEU A 323 -28.88 11.43 -5.38
N ASN A 324 -30.20 11.62 -5.59
CA ASN A 324 -30.81 12.94 -5.50
C ASN A 324 -30.82 13.47 -4.06
N LYS A 325 -30.02 14.50 -3.78
CA LYS A 325 -29.92 15.14 -2.45
C LYS A 325 -31.24 15.73 -1.94
N ALA A 326 -32.15 16.11 -2.83
CA ALA A 326 -33.44 16.68 -2.46
C ALA A 326 -34.45 15.63 -1.99
N GLU A 327 -34.26 14.36 -2.38
CA GLU A 327 -35.18 13.27 -2.08
C GLU A 327 -34.64 12.35 -0.98
N TYR A 328 -33.33 12.17 -0.91
CA TYR A 328 -32.68 11.22 -0.02
C TYR A 328 -31.67 11.89 0.90
N GLY A 329 -31.62 11.42 2.15
CA GLY A 329 -30.52 11.73 3.05
C GLY A 329 -29.31 10.83 2.80
N ARG A 330 -28.10 11.37 2.99
CA ARG A 330 -26.89 10.56 3.05
C ARG A 330 -26.93 9.62 4.25
N MET A 331 -26.16 8.53 4.19
CA MET A 331 -25.91 7.68 5.34
C MET A 331 -24.73 8.24 6.14
N PRO A 332 -24.92 8.64 7.41
CA PRO A 332 -23.81 9.06 8.25
C PRO A 332 -22.75 7.99 8.45
N TRP A 333 -21.54 8.45 8.68
CA TRP A 333 -20.38 7.60 8.92
C TRP A 333 -19.81 7.92 10.29
N HIS A 334 -19.90 6.94 11.19
CA HIS A 334 -19.30 7.01 12.52
C HIS A 334 -18.09 6.07 12.57
N ASP A 335 -16.93 6.61 12.96
CA ASP A 335 -15.68 5.85 12.94
C ASP A 335 -14.66 6.39 13.95
N VAL A 336 -13.57 5.66 14.14
CA VAL A 336 -12.47 6.03 15.03
C VAL A 336 -11.12 5.78 14.36
N SER A 337 -10.25 6.78 14.46
CA SER A 337 -8.85 6.69 14.07
C SER A 337 -7.94 7.30 15.13
N MET A 338 -6.63 7.11 14.99
CA MET A 338 -5.65 7.75 15.86
C MET A 338 -4.45 8.28 15.06
N GLY A 339 -3.90 9.39 15.54
CA GLY A 339 -2.61 9.93 15.14
C GLY A 339 -1.58 9.68 16.23
N ILE A 340 -0.37 9.30 15.82
CA ILE A 340 0.70 8.84 16.70
C ILE A 340 1.98 9.58 16.32
N ILE A 341 2.68 10.13 17.31
CA ILE A 341 4.03 10.68 17.19
C ILE A 341 4.89 9.97 18.23
N GLY A 342 6.08 9.50 17.82
CA GLY A 342 7.03 8.82 18.71
C GLY A 342 7.47 7.45 18.19
N PRO A 343 8.09 6.62 19.04
CA PRO A 343 8.77 5.40 18.59
C PRO A 343 7.90 4.38 17.86
N CYS A 344 6.59 4.34 18.12
CA CYS A 344 5.67 3.44 17.39
C CYS A 344 5.55 3.76 15.89
N VAL A 345 5.87 4.97 15.47
CA VAL A 345 5.81 5.36 14.05
C VAL A 345 6.76 4.50 13.21
N TYR A 346 7.93 4.15 13.75
CA TYR A 346 8.87 3.26 13.06
C TYR A 346 8.32 1.85 12.87
N ASP A 347 7.60 1.31 13.86
CA ASP A 347 6.99 -0.02 13.77
C ASP A 347 5.86 -0.04 12.72
N ILE A 348 5.05 1.03 12.65
CA ILE A 348 4.01 1.20 11.63
C ILE A 348 4.62 1.36 10.23
N ALA A 349 5.71 2.13 10.11
CA ALA A 349 6.42 2.29 8.86
C ALA A 349 7.11 0.98 8.41
N GLU A 350 7.63 0.19 9.35
CA GLU A 350 8.18 -1.14 9.06
C GLU A 350 7.12 -2.07 8.47
N HIS A 351 5.90 -2.06 9.02
CA HIS A 351 4.77 -2.81 8.45
C HIS A 351 4.57 -2.48 6.96
N PHE A 352 4.46 -1.19 6.65
CA PHE A 352 4.31 -0.71 5.28
C PHE A 352 5.49 -1.14 4.40
N VAL A 353 6.73 -0.96 4.86
CA VAL A 353 7.93 -1.32 4.08
C VAL A 353 8.01 -2.81 3.81
N LEU A 354 7.67 -3.65 4.78
CA LEU A 354 7.62 -5.10 4.61
C LEU A 354 6.54 -5.49 3.59
N ARG A 355 5.35 -4.89 3.66
CA ARG A 355 4.27 -5.09 2.68
C ARG A 355 4.67 -4.62 1.29
N TRP A 356 5.26 -3.43 1.18
CA TRP A 356 5.75 -2.87 -0.07
C TRP A 356 6.75 -3.81 -0.75
N ASN A 357 7.76 -4.27 -0.02
CA ASN A 357 8.77 -5.18 -0.54
C ASN A 357 8.20 -6.56 -0.89
N PHE A 358 7.19 -7.03 -0.15
CA PHE A 358 6.44 -8.22 -0.50
C PHE A 358 5.70 -8.04 -1.83
N CYS A 359 4.85 -7.02 -1.96
CA CYS A 359 4.07 -6.75 -3.17
C CYS A 359 4.95 -6.50 -4.40
N LYS A 360 6.11 -5.85 -4.23
CA LYS A 360 7.07 -5.63 -5.31
C LYS A 360 7.65 -6.96 -5.82
N ARG A 361 8.07 -7.86 -4.92
CA ARG A 361 8.61 -9.18 -5.28
C ARG A 361 7.56 -10.04 -5.97
N ASP A 362 6.35 -10.11 -5.40
CA ASP A 362 5.22 -10.87 -5.93
C ASP A 362 4.92 -10.48 -7.39
N LYS A 363 4.85 -9.18 -7.66
CA LYS A 363 4.64 -8.66 -9.03
C LYS A 363 5.79 -8.94 -9.98
N GLN A 364 7.04 -8.91 -9.53
CA GLN A 364 8.19 -9.25 -10.36
C GLN A 364 8.16 -10.72 -10.78
N THR A 365 7.85 -11.63 -9.85
CA THR A 365 7.69 -13.06 -10.11
C THR A 365 6.56 -13.31 -11.12
N CYS A 366 5.40 -12.66 -10.95
CA CYS A 366 4.28 -12.78 -11.88
C CYS A 366 4.60 -12.21 -13.28
N GLN A 367 5.32 -11.09 -13.39
CA GLN A 367 5.75 -10.57 -14.70
C GLN A 367 6.72 -11.51 -15.43
N GLN A 368 7.61 -12.17 -14.67
CA GLN A 368 8.56 -13.12 -15.23
C GLN A 368 7.85 -14.40 -15.72
N SER A 369 6.84 -14.89 -15.00
CA SER A 369 6.04 -16.04 -15.43
C SER A 369 5.19 -15.73 -16.67
N VAL A 370 4.50 -14.58 -16.71
CA VAL A 370 3.69 -14.15 -17.88
C VAL A 370 4.55 -13.93 -19.14
N ARG A 371 5.76 -13.40 -18.99
CA ARG A 371 6.68 -13.19 -20.12
C ARG A 371 7.15 -14.51 -20.73
N ILE A 372 7.36 -15.53 -19.89
CA ILE A 372 7.71 -16.89 -20.33
C ILE A 372 6.51 -17.54 -21.03
N ASP A 373 5.30 -17.44 -20.48
CA ASP A 373 4.10 -18.02 -21.09
C ASP A 373 3.77 -17.38 -22.46
N ARG A 374 3.99 -16.07 -22.64
CA ARG A 374 3.86 -15.38 -23.95
C ARG A 374 4.93 -15.77 -24.97
N LEU A 375 6.12 -16.14 -24.52
CA LEU A 375 7.18 -16.65 -25.41
C LEU A 375 6.84 -18.07 -25.89
N ILE A 376 6.16 -18.86 -25.07
CA ILE A 376 5.73 -20.22 -25.41
C ILE A 376 4.52 -20.21 -26.34
N GLY A 377 3.51 -19.34 -26.11
CA GLY A 377 2.32 -19.22 -26.96
C GLY A 377 2.55 -18.60 -28.35
N ARG A 378 3.81 -18.33 -28.73
CA ARG A 378 4.22 -17.90 -30.09
C ARG A 378 5.01 -18.98 -30.84
N ILE A 379 5.13 -20.18 -30.25
CA ILE A 379 5.88 -21.32 -30.81
C ILE A 379 4.94 -22.34 -31.49
N ASP A 380 3.62 -22.09 -31.52
CA ASP A 380 2.64 -22.92 -32.24
C ASP A 380 2.30 -22.37 -33.63
#